data_AF-A0A8S0VXQ1-F1
#
_entry.id   AF-A0A8S0VXQ1-F1
#
_cell.length_a   1.000
_cell.length_b   1.000
_cell.length_c   1.000
_cell.angle_alpha   90.00
_cell.angle_beta   90.00
_cell.angle_gamma   90.00
#
_symmetry.space_group_name_H-M   'P 1'
#
loop_
_entity.id
_entity.type
_entity.pdbx_description
1 polymer ?
#
loop_
_entity_poly.entity_id
_entity_poly.type
_entity_poly.pdbx_seq_one_letter_code
_entity_poly.pdbx_strand_id
1 'polypeptide(L)'
;MWIDSLPIAAKAIRDKGKLEELDFADILDIKYMIAKERNADVFQLAKKAIKRNPEQAYFYYAIAVRSEDSEGLRAAKKGLKCKQIVPFLQHMLLMRAVEHAGTMGLRLLEYGPSITDDGKLEEAAAFLTSALEDAKMYLSCAMPDSRHMQTVGSWAVLLTLVLKDALSPDLRELDEIVRKIDIGRQFSNFMGITAPRLDLYATQAAAIKYYASGLNEFSRIFNHLEEGGATKNIPSVNCATLDDDLAAWLENVHIEGGGSQADHHHHHGGNGDLHSKVNIDNVALYRCSWCGNPSAVLRKLTTII
;
A
#
# COMPACT_ATOMS: atom_id res chain seq x y z
N MET A 1 -3.34 26.73 -20.06
CA MET A 1 -3.58 26.33 -18.64
C MET A 1 -2.23 26.30 -17.94
N TRP A 2 -2.09 26.53 -16.64
CA TRP A 2 -0.76 26.58 -15.99
C TRP A 2 0.07 25.30 -16.18
N ILE A 3 -0.58 24.16 -16.43
CA ILE A 3 0.07 22.87 -16.71
C ILE A 3 0.96 22.93 -17.96
N ASP A 4 0.58 23.70 -18.97
CA ASP A 4 1.31 23.76 -20.25
C ASP A 4 2.65 24.54 -20.13
N SER A 5 2.89 25.23 -19.01
CA SER A 5 4.19 25.88 -18.76
C SER A 5 5.23 24.94 -18.16
N LEU A 6 4.84 23.77 -17.65
CA LEU A 6 5.76 22.83 -17.00
C LEU A 6 6.88 22.35 -17.94
N PRO A 7 6.60 21.94 -19.21
CA PRO A 7 7.67 21.54 -20.14
C PRO A 7 8.60 22.70 -20.53
N ILE A 8 8.07 23.93 -20.58
CA ILE A 8 8.86 25.14 -20.87
C ILE A 8 9.84 25.39 -19.72
N ALA A 9 9.38 25.27 -18.47
CA ALA A 9 10.23 25.39 -17.30
C ALA A 9 11.27 24.26 -17.23
N ALA A 10 10.88 23.01 -17.52
CA ALA A 10 11.80 21.88 -17.59
C ALA A 10 12.90 22.10 -18.64
N LYS A 11 12.53 22.61 -19.83
CA LYS A 11 13.50 23.00 -20.87
C LYS A 11 14.45 24.08 -20.37
N ALA A 12 13.93 25.15 -19.76
CA ALA A 12 14.75 26.24 -19.24
C ALA A 12 15.74 25.78 -18.15
N ILE A 13 15.39 24.78 -17.34
CA ILE A 13 16.32 24.15 -16.39
C ILE A 13 17.44 23.40 -17.13
N ARG A 14 17.09 22.60 -18.14
CA ARG A 14 18.07 21.86 -18.94
C ARG A 14 19.01 22.78 -19.71
N ASP A 15 18.50 23.88 -20.25
CA ASP A 15 19.29 24.87 -21.00
C ASP A 15 20.37 25.55 -20.14
N LYS A 16 20.23 25.57 -18.81
CA LYS A 16 21.27 26.04 -17.88
C LYS A 16 22.45 25.08 -17.72
N GLY A 17 22.30 23.81 -18.12
CA GLY A 17 23.38 22.83 -18.14
C GLY A 17 23.85 22.32 -16.77
N LYS A 18 23.10 22.55 -15.69
CA LYS A 18 23.47 22.09 -14.34
C LYS A 18 22.99 20.65 -14.10
N LEU A 19 23.93 19.76 -13.80
CA LEU A 19 23.63 18.34 -13.61
C LEU A 19 22.76 18.09 -12.38
N GLU A 20 22.96 18.82 -11.29
CA GLU A 20 22.18 18.68 -10.06
C GLU A 20 20.71 19.10 -10.20
N GLU A 21 20.37 19.89 -11.24
CA GLU A 21 19.00 20.36 -11.46
C GLU A 21 18.19 19.46 -12.41
N LEU A 22 18.80 18.43 -13.01
CA LEU A 22 18.14 17.56 -13.99
C LEU A 22 16.94 16.80 -13.43
N ASP A 23 16.98 16.43 -12.15
CA ASP A 23 15.84 15.78 -11.50
C ASP A 23 14.63 16.71 -11.41
N PHE A 24 14.83 18.01 -11.19
CA PHE A 24 13.73 18.98 -11.18
C PHE A 24 13.08 19.11 -12.56
N ALA A 25 13.89 19.11 -13.63
CA ALA A 25 13.36 19.12 -15.00
C ALA A 25 12.51 17.86 -15.28
N ASP A 26 12.99 16.68 -14.88
CA ASP A 26 12.28 15.43 -15.10
C ASP A 26 11.01 15.33 -14.24
N ILE A 27 11.01 15.85 -12.99
CA ILE A 27 9.82 15.97 -12.14
C ILE A 27 8.74 16.84 -12.83
N LEU A 28 9.12 17.96 -13.44
CA LEU A 28 8.18 18.84 -14.14
C LEU A 28 7.56 18.17 -15.37
N ASP A 29 8.37 17.47 -16.17
CA ASP A 29 7.88 16.73 -17.32
C ASP A 29 6.97 15.57 -16.91
N ILE A 30 7.34 14.80 -15.88
CA ILE A 30 6.50 13.75 -15.32
C ILE A 30 5.17 14.33 -14.84
N LYS A 31 5.18 15.47 -14.13
CA LYS A 31 3.95 16.12 -13.65
C LYS A 31 3.05 16.53 -14.82
N TYR A 32 3.63 17.06 -15.90
CA TYR A 32 2.90 17.35 -17.13
C TYR A 32 2.31 16.09 -17.77
N MET A 33 3.10 15.02 -17.90
CA MET A 33 2.67 13.75 -18.48
C MET A 33 1.55 13.10 -17.65
N ILE A 34 1.63 13.14 -16.31
CA ILE A 34 0.55 12.73 -15.42
C ILE A 34 -0.71 13.56 -15.72
N ALA A 35 -0.60 14.88 -15.82
CA ALA A 35 -1.77 15.73 -16.10
C ALA A 35 -2.39 15.52 -17.49
N LYS A 36 -1.62 14.98 -18.45
CA LYS A 36 -2.08 14.63 -19.81
C LYS A 36 -2.36 13.14 -19.99
N GLU A 37 -2.38 12.36 -18.91
CA GLU A 37 -2.65 10.92 -18.92
C GLU A 37 -1.71 10.10 -19.82
N ARG A 38 -0.47 10.58 -20.01
CA ARG A 38 0.57 9.93 -20.81
C ARG A 38 1.32 8.87 -20.00
N ASN A 39 0.61 7.83 -19.57
CA ASN A 39 1.12 6.85 -18.60
C ASN A 39 2.41 6.15 -19.05
N ALA A 40 2.49 5.73 -20.31
CA ALA A 40 3.69 5.07 -20.85
C ALA A 40 4.95 5.97 -20.74
N ASP A 41 4.80 7.26 -21.04
CA ASP A 41 5.90 8.23 -20.96
C ASP A 41 6.32 8.50 -19.51
N VAL A 42 5.36 8.53 -18.58
CA VAL A 42 5.63 8.63 -17.13
C VAL A 42 6.52 7.47 -16.69
N PHE A 43 6.18 6.23 -17.05
CA PHE A 43 6.96 5.06 -16.67
C PHE A 43 8.37 5.09 -17.25
N GLN A 44 8.49 5.39 -18.54
CA GLN A 44 9.79 5.44 -19.21
C GLN A 44 10.70 6.48 -18.57
N LEU A 45 10.20 7.71 -18.36
CA LEU A 45 10.99 8.80 -17.80
C LEU A 45 11.32 8.54 -16.32
N ALA A 46 10.35 8.09 -15.52
CA ALA A 46 10.59 7.78 -14.11
C ALA A 46 11.61 6.65 -13.93
N LYS A 47 11.52 5.55 -14.68
CA LYS A 47 12.51 4.46 -14.62
C LYS A 47 13.90 4.92 -15.03
N LYS A 48 14.01 5.74 -16.09
CA LYS A 48 15.29 6.33 -16.49
C LYS A 48 15.86 7.24 -15.40
N ALA A 49 15.03 8.05 -14.76
CA ALA A 49 15.44 8.98 -13.72
C ALA A 49 15.86 8.25 -12.42
N ILE A 50 15.17 7.16 -12.04
CA ILE A 50 15.56 6.30 -10.91
C ILE A 50 16.95 5.69 -11.10
N LYS A 51 17.31 5.28 -12.34
CA LYS A 51 18.67 4.79 -12.63
C LYS A 51 19.74 5.86 -12.39
N ARG A 52 19.41 7.14 -12.61
CA ARG A 52 20.32 8.27 -12.38
C ARG A 52 20.36 8.66 -10.90
N ASN A 53 19.20 8.74 -10.25
CA ASN A 53 19.07 9.07 -8.84
C ASN A 53 18.03 8.16 -8.16
N PRO A 54 18.46 7.04 -7.53
CA PRO A 54 17.56 6.10 -6.88
C PRO A 54 17.01 6.61 -5.54
N GLU A 55 17.49 7.74 -5.02
CA GLU A 55 17.05 8.35 -3.76
C GLU A 55 15.97 9.43 -3.97
N GLN A 56 15.56 9.69 -5.22
CA GLN A 56 14.53 10.67 -5.53
C GLN A 56 13.11 10.07 -5.44
N ALA A 57 12.45 10.26 -4.30
CA ALA A 57 11.13 9.69 -3.99
C ALA A 57 10.04 10.02 -5.01
N TYR A 58 10.11 11.18 -5.69
CA TYR A 58 9.08 11.60 -6.64
C TYR A 58 8.94 10.63 -7.82
N PHE A 59 10.03 10.04 -8.29
CA PHE A 59 9.99 9.11 -9.43
C PHE A 59 9.27 7.82 -9.08
N TYR A 60 9.44 7.32 -7.86
CA TYR A 60 8.67 6.19 -7.35
C TYR A 60 7.19 6.53 -7.19
N TYR A 61 6.88 7.72 -6.67
CA TYR A 61 5.50 8.20 -6.58
C TYR A 61 4.81 8.24 -7.96
N ALA A 62 5.54 8.70 -8.99
CA ALA A 62 5.01 8.76 -10.35
C ALA A 62 4.62 7.38 -10.90
N ILE A 63 5.44 6.35 -10.64
CA ILE A 63 5.14 4.96 -10.98
C ILE A 63 3.94 4.47 -10.15
N ALA A 64 3.99 4.65 -8.83
CA ALA A 64 2.94 4.19 -7.91
C ALA A 64 1.54 4.75 -8.22
N VAL A 65 1.45 5.96 -8.78
CA VAL A 65 0.18 6.59 -9.17
C VAL A 65 -0.40 6.00 -10.45
N ARG A 66 0.41 5.40 -11.32
CA ARG A 66 0.01 4.98 -12.67
C ARG A 66 0.00 3.47 -12.89
N SER A 67 0.54 2.69 -11.96
CA SER A 67 0.41 1.22 -11.96
C SER A 67 -0.85 0.79 -11.20
N GLU A 68 -1.42 -0.37 -11.53
CA GLU A 68 -2.61 -0.95 -10.86
C GLU A 68 -2.32 -2.31 -10.20
N ASP A 69 -1.04 -2.60 -9.97
CA ASP A 69 -0.54 -3.92 -9.63
C ASP A 69 0.65 -3.88 -8.66
N SER A 70 1.29 -5.03 -8.58
CA SER A 70 2.55 -5.36 -7.92
C SER A 70 3.67 -4.30 -8.14
N GLU A 71 3.74 -3.67 -9.32
CA GLU A 71 4.71 -2.61 -9.62
C GLU A 71 4.41 -1.33 -8.85
N GLY A 72 3.11 -0.99 -8.73
CA GLY A 72 2.65 0.19 -8.00
C GLY A 72 2.96 0.10 -6.51
N LEU A 73 2.66 -1.05 -5.90
CA LEU A 73 2.99 -1.31 -4.49
C LEU A 73 4.50 -1.24 -4.26
N ARG A 74 5.29 -1.87 -5.15
CA ARG A 74 6.75 -1.86 -5.03
C ARG A 74 7.33 -0.47 -5.14
N ALA A 75 6.85 0.31 -6.11
CA ALA A 75 7.27 1.70 -6.25
C ALA A 75 6.91 2.48 -4.98
N ALA A 76 5.69 2.33 -4.46
CA ALA A 76 5.28 2.99 -3.23
C ALA A 76 6.22 2.67 -2.04
N LYS A 77 6.45 1.37 -1.78
CA LYS A 77 7.32 0.90 -0.69
C LYS A 77 8.79 1.31 -0.89
N LYS A 78 9.33 1.26 -2.11
CA LYS A 78 10.71 1.72 -2.39
C LYS A 78 10.85 3.23 -2.22
N GLY A 79 9.87 4.00 -2.67
CA GLY A 79 9.85 5.46 -2.48
C GLY A 79 9.86 5.87 -1.00
N LEU A 80 9.16 5.11 -0.14
CA LEU A 80 9.16 5.34 1.32
C LEU A 80 10.52 5.05 1.98
N LYS A 81 11.42 4.30 1.31
CA LYS A 81 12.77 4.01 1.80
C LYS A 81 13.81 5.07 1.39
N CYS A 82 13.45 6.03 0.53
CA CYS A 82 14.36 7.11 0.14
C CYS A 82 14.78 7.95 1.34
N LYS A 83 16.07 8.30 1.45
CA LYS A 83 16.65 9.03 2.60
C LYS A 83 16.06 10.42 2.81
N GLN A 84 15.71 11.09 1.72
CA GLN A 84 15.16 12.43 1.74
C GLN A 84 13.79 12.42 1.08
N ILE A 85 12.75 12.33 1.91
CA ILE A 85 11.37 12.38 1.48
C ILE A 85 10.68 13.58 2.14
N VAL A 86 10.04 14.41 1.31
CA VAL A 86 9.22 15.50 1.84
C VAL A 86 7.89 14.94 2.35
N PRO A 87 7.29 15.50 3.41
CA PRO A 87 6.06 14.97 4.02
C PRO A 87 4.92 14.76 3.02
N PHE A 88 4.77 15.67 2.06
CA PHE A 88 3.78 15.52 0.98
C PHE A 88 3.95 14.20 0.22
N LEU A 89 5.17 13.87 -0.22
CA LEU A 89 5.42 12.64 -0.96
C LEU A 89 5.29 11.40 -0.06
N GLN A 90 5.68 11.50 1.21
CA GLN A 90 5.50 10.42 2.18
C GLN A 90 4.03 10.05 2.34
N HIS A 91 3.16 11.03 2.54
CA HIS A 91 1.72 10.80 2.64
C HIS A 91 1.16 10.20 1.35
N MET A 92 1.56 10.73 0.19
CA MET A 92 1.08 10.21 -1.09
C MET A 92 1.53 8.76 -1.35
N LEU A 93 2.77 8.41 -1.01
CA LEU A 93 3.30 7.06 -1.14
C LEU A 93 2.66 6.09 -0.15
N LEU A 94 2.45 6.49 1.10
CA LEU A 94 1.69 5.69 2.09
C LEU A 94 0.28 5.41 1.59
N MET A 95 -0.44 6.42 1.12
CA MET A 95 -1.78 6.25 0.59
C MET A 95 -1.80 5.27 -0.59
N ARG A 96 -0.84 5.36 -1.51
CA ARG A 96 -0.72 4.40 -2.62
C ARG A 96 -0.35 2.99 -2.16
N ALA A 97 0.49 2.85 -1.13
CA ALA A 97 0.82 1.55 -0.58
C ALA A 97 -0.41 0.87 0.04
N VAL A 98 -1.23 1.62 0.79
CA VAL A 98 -2.52 1.13 1.33
C VAL A 98 -3.46 0.67 0.21
N GLU A 99 -3.66 1.52 -0.82
CA GLU A 99 -4.57 1.18 -1.92
C GLU A 99 -4.11 -0.07 -2.69
N HIS A 100 -2.83 -0.14 -3.04
CA HIS A 100 -2.30 -1.29 -3.80
C HIS A 100 -2.31 -2.57 -2.99
N ALA A 101 -1.78 -2.55 -1.76
CA ALA A 101 -1.74 -3.74 -0.91
C ALA A 101 -3.16 -4.19 -0.51
N GLY A 102 -4.05 -3.26 -0.16
CA GLY A 102 -5.45 -3.56 0.15
C GLY A 102 -6.16 -4.21 -1.04
N THR A 103 -6.01 -3.65 -2.25
CA THR A 103 -6.62 -4.19 -3.47
C THR A 103 -6.05 -5.56 -3.83
N MET A 104 -4.73 -5.76 -3.70
CA MET A 104 -4.09 -7.05 -3.95
C MET A 104 -4.58 -8.13 -2.98
N GLY A 105 -4.63 -7.82 -1.69
CA GLY A 105 -5.16 -8.73 -0.68
C GLY A 105 -6.61 -9.13 -0.95
N LEU A 106 -7.47 -8.16 -1.30
CA LEU A 106 -8.87 -8.45 -1.68
C LEU A 106 -8.97 -9.30 -2.94
N ARG A 107 -8.19 -9.01 -3.99
CA ARG A 107 -8.19 -9.81 -5.23
C ARG A 107 -7.78 -11.26 -4.96
N LEU A 108 -6.83 -11.50 -4.07
CA LEU A 108 -6.43 -12.86 -3.69
C LEU A 108 -7.56 -13.59 -2.95
N LEU A 109 -8.32 -12.89 -2.11
CA LEU A 109 -9.49 -13.46 -1.44
C LEU A 109 -10.67 -13.72 -2.41
N GLU A 110 -10.88 -12.84 -3.39
CA GLU A 110 -11.99 -12.94 -4.36
C GLU A 110 -11.76 -14.01 -5.44
N TYR A 111 -10.55 -14.04 -6.01
CA TYR A 111 -10.22 -14.86 -7.18
C TYR A 111 -9.25 -16.01 -6.88
N GLY A 112 -8.88 -16.20 -5.61
CA GLY A 112 -8.08 -17.34 -5.20
C GLY A 112 -8.79 -18.67 -5.54
N PRO A 113 -8.05 -19.73 -5.96
CA PRO A 113 -8.61 -21.08 -5.95
C PRO A 113 -9.14 -21.36 -4.54
N SER A 114 -10.19 -22.20 -4.47
CA SER A 114 -10.87 -22.69 -3.26
C SER A 114 -10.06 -22.50 -1.96
N ILE A 115 -10.72 -21.96 -0.92
CA ILE A 115 -10.29 -21.67 0.47
C ILE A 115 -9.34 -22.72 1.12
N THR A 116 -9.17 -23.87 0.48
CA THR A 116 -8.23 -24.96 0.77
C THR A 116 -6.76 -24.70 0.40
N ASP A 117 -6.41 -23.60 -0.28
CA ASP A 117 -5.01 -23.24 -0.56
C ASP A 117 -4.46 -22.29 0.52
N ASP A 118 -3.99 -22.87 1.62
CA ASP A 118 -3.51 -22.14 2.81
C ASP A 118 -2.47 -21.05 2.47
N GLY A 119 -1.61 -21.29 1.47
CA GLY A 119 -0.57 -20.35 1.08
C GLY A 119 -1.11 -19.04 0.50
N LYS A 120 -2.24 -19.07 -0.21
CA LYS A 120 -2.85 -17.86 -0.77
C LYS A 120 -3.62 -17.06 0.25
N LEU A 121 -4.18 -17.73 1.26
CA LEU A 121 -4.81 -17.06 2.38
C LEU A 121 -3.76 -16.32 3.21
N GLU A 122 -2.60 -16.96 3.46
CA GLU A 122 -1.46 -16.32 4.12
C GLU A 122 -0.93 -15.12 3.32
N GLU A 123 -0.78 -15.27 2.00
CA GLU A 123 -0.35 -14.18 1.12
C GLU A 123 -1.35 -13.01 1.13
N ALA A 124 -2.66 -13.30 1.05
CA ALA A 124 -3.70 -12.27 1.15
C ALA A 124 -3.64 -11.55 2.50
N ALA A 125 -3.50 -12.30 3.59
CA ALA A 125 -3.38 -11.74 4.94
C ALA A 125 -2.12 -10.87 5.09
N ALA A 126 -1.00 -11.22 4.45
CA ALA A 126 0.21 -10.40 4.40
C ALA A 126 -0.06 -9.05 3.75
N PHE A 127 -0.68 -9.03 2.57
CA PHE A 127 -1.02 -7.78 1.88
C PHE A 127 -1.97 -6.90 2.70
N LEU A 128 -3.03 -7.48 3.26
CA LEU A 128 -3.99 -6.73 4.07
C LEU A 128 -3.35 -6.20 5.36
N THR A 129 -2.48 -6.98 6.00
CA THR A 129 -1.74 -6.55 7.20
C THR A 129 -0.81 -5.40 6.87
N SER A 130 -0.03 -5.51 5.79
CA SER A 130 0.85 -4.42 5.32
C SER A 130 0.07 -3.15 5.00
N ALA A 131 -1.10 -3.28 4.36
CA ALA A 131 -2.00 -2.15 4.09
C ALA A 131 -2.50 -1.50 5.40
N LEU A 132 -2.81 -2.29 6.42
CA LEU A 132 -3.28 -1.78 7.71
C LEU A 132 -2.18 -1.02 8.45
N GLU A 133 -0.94 -1.52 8.41
CA GLU A 133 0.21 -0.83 9.00
C GLU A 133 0.50 0.51 8.33
N ASP A 134 0.51 0.55 6.99
CA ASP A 134 0.69 1.79 6.24
C ASP A 134 -0.47 2.77 6.50
N ALA A 135 -1.70 2.27 6.64
CA ALA A 135 -2.85 3.10 6.93
C ALA A 135 -2.76 3.71 8.34
N LYS A 136 -2.33 2.94 9.34
CA LYS A 136 -2.07 3.46 10.69
C LYS A 136 -0.97 4.52 10.68
N MET A 137 0.12 4.28 9.94
CA MET A 137 1.20 5.24 9.77
C MET A 137 0.70 6.52 9.10
N TYR A 138 -0.13 6.41 8.07
CA TYR A 138 -0.75 7.57 7.42
C TYR A 138 -1.63 8.36 8.39
N LEU A 139 -2.50 7.68 9.15
CA LEU A 139 -3.42 8.32 10.10
C LEU A 139 -2.70 9.01 11.27
N SER A 140 -1.46 8.62 11.58
CA SER A 140 -0.67 9.25 12.64
C SER A 140 0.11 10.48 12.17
N CYS A 141 0.53 10.53 10.90
CA CYS A 141 1.35 11.62 10.37
C CYS A 141 0.61 12.61 9.45
N ALA A 142 -0.48 12.19 8.80
CA ALA A 142 -1.22 13.04 7.88
C ALA A 142 -2.02 14.12 8.62
N MET A 143 -2.11 15.30 7.99
CA MET A 143 -2.93 16.39 8.52
C MET A 143 -4.42 16.03 8.48
N PRO A 144 -5.23 16.49 9.45
CA PRO A 144 -6.68 16.17 9.51
C PRO A 144 -7.48 16.59 8.27
N ASP A 145 -7.01 17.58 7.53
CA ASP A 145 -7.61 18.14 6.31
C ASP A 145 -7.10 17.45 5.03
N SER A 146 -6.29 16.41 5.14
CA SER A 146 -5.76 15.70 3.98
C SER A 146 -6.90 15.16 3.10
N ARG A 147 -6.83 15.45 1.80
CA ARG A 147 -7.83 14.99 0.81
C ARG A 147 -8.01 13.48 0.74
N HIS A 148 -7.04 12.70 1.23
CA HIS A 148 -7.08 11.24 1.25
C HIS A 148 -7.41 10.64 2.62
N MET A 149 -7.67 11.48 3.63
CA MET A 149 -8.02 11.03 4.99
C MET A 149 -9.23 10.10 5.00
N GLN A 150 -10.26 10.43 4.19
CA GLN A 150 -11.45 9.58 4.06
C GLN A 150 -11.11 8.22 3.45
N THR A 151 -10.36 8.18 2.34
CA THR A 151 -9.97 6.93 1.67
C THR A 151 -9.13 6.04 2.56
N VAL A 152 -8.05 6.57 3.14
CA VAL A 152 -7.13 5.78 3.97
C VAL A 152 -7.80 5.39 5.29
N GLY A 153 -8.61 6.27 5.88
CA GLY A 153 -9.40 5.94 7.06
C GLY A 153 -10.42 4.83 6.80
N SER A 154 -11.11 4.87 5.65
CA SER A 154 -12.05 3.81 5.29
C SER A 154 -11.36 2.46 5.09
N TRP A 155 -10.18 2.43 4.46
CA TRP A 155 -9.34 1.24 4.41
C TRP A 155 -8.97 0.76 5.82
N ALA A 156 -8.48 1.65 6.69
CA ALA A 156 -8.09 1.28 8.05
C ALA A 156 -9.24 0.67 8.85
N VAL A 157 -10.46 1.21 8.72
CA VAL A 157 -11.67 0.64 9.33
C VAL A 157 -11.91 -0.77 8.82
N LEU A 158 -12.03 -0.96 7.50
CA LEU A 158 -12.37 -2.24 6.91
C LEU A 158 -11.29 -3.30 7.19
N LEU A 159 -10.02 -2.94 7.07
CA LEU A 159 -8.90 -3.83 7.38
C LEU A 159 -8.87 -4.21 8.86
N THR A 160 -9.22 -3.29 9.76
CA THR A 160 -9.33 -3.61 11.20
C THR A 160 -10.48 -4.59 11.48
N LEU A 161 -11.61 -4.44 10.79
CA LEU A 161 -12.73 -5.38 10.91
C LEU A 161 -12.37 -6.78 10.43
N VAL A 162 -11.53 -6.88 9.40
CA VAL A 162 -11.13 -8.17 8.80
C VAL A 162 -10.01 -8.85 9.58
N LEU A 163 -9.01 -8.10 10.06
CA LEU A 163 -7.76 -8.66 10.59
C LEU A 163 -7.72 -8.76 12.11
N LYS A 164 -8.65 -8.15 12.84
CA LYS A 164 -8.62 -8.14 14.30
C LYS A 164 -9.55 -9.21 14.87
N ASP A 165 -8.95 -10.16 15.58
CA ASP A 165 -9.65 -11.33 16.14
C ASP A 165 -10.80 -10.97 17.10
N ALA A 166 -10.62 -9.91 17.90
CA ALA A 166 -11.59 -9.49 18.90
C ALA A 166 -11.86 -7.99 18.79
N LEU A 167 -13.10 -7.67 18.44
CA LEU A 167 -13.63 -6.31 18.40
C LEU A 167 -14.84 -6.21 19.33
N SER A 168 -14.97 -5.05 19.97
CA SER A 168 -16.14 -4.78 20.79
C SER A 168 -17.37 -4.66 19.88
N PRO A 169 -18.58 -5.11 20.30
CA PRO A 169 -19.78 -5.00 19.48
C PRO A 169 -20.14 -3.56 19.09
N ASP A 170 -19.71 -2.58 19.88
CA ASP A 170 -19.88 -1.14 19.66
C ASP A 170 -18.76 -0.52 18.80
N LEU A 171 -17.74 -1.31 18.41
CA LEU A 171 -16.61 -0.88 17.59
C LEU A 171 -15.82 0.32 18.16
N ARG A 172 -15.79 0.50 19.48
CA ARG A 172 -15.08 1.62 20.14
C ARG A 172 -13.60 1.73 19.75
N GLU A 173 -12.97 0.65 19.31
CA GLU A 173 -11.59 0.64 18.83
C GLU A 173 -11.41 1.42 17.52
N LEU A 174 -12.50 1.70 16.81
CA LEU A 174 -12.52 2.47 15.57
C LEU A 174 -12.84 3.96 15.79
N ASP A 175 -13.24 4.38 16.99
CA ASP A 175 -13.72 5.75 17.28
C ASP A 175 -12.72 6.82 16.83
N GLU A 176 -11.43 6.61 17.08
CA GLU A 176 -10.39 7.57 16.67
C GLU A 176 -10.34 7.71 15.15
N ILE A 177 -10.41 6.59 14.42
CA ILE A 177 -10.35 6.55 12.97
C ILE A 177 -11.60 7.20 12.38
N VAL A 178 -12.78 6.84 12.89
CA VAL A 178 -14.08 7.38 12.46
C VAL A 178 -14.12 8.89 12.68
N ARG A 179 -13.63 9.38 13.82
CA ARG A 179 -13.52 10.82 14.09
C ARG A 179 -12.61 11.54 13.10
N LYS A 180 -11.45 10.95 12.74
CA LYS A 180 -10.55 11.53 11.72
C LYS A 180 -11.20 11.59 10.34
N ILE A 181 -11.92 10.54 9.95
CA ILE A 181 -12.70 10.51 8.70
C ILE A 181 -13.74 11.64 8.69
N ASP A 182 -14.47 11.82 9.79
CA ASP A 182 -15.51 12.83 9.91
C ASP A 182 -14.94 14.25 9.81
N ILE A 183 -13.83 14.53 10.50
CA ILE A 183 -13.11 15.82 10.39
C ILE A 183 -12.70 16.08 8.93
N GLY A 184 -12.08 15.11 8.26
CA GLY A 184 -11.68 15.25 6.85
C GLY A 184 -12.88 15.49 5.91
N ARG A 185 -14.04 14.92 6.23
CA ARG A 185 -15.30 15.15 5.52
C ARG A 185 -15.82 16.57 5.73
N GLN A 186 -15.80 17.07 6.97
CA GLN A 186 -16.19 18.45 7.27
C GLN A 186 -15.32 19.47 6.52
N PHE A 187 -14.00 19.26 6.47
CA PHE A 187 -13.09 20.09 5.66
C PHE A 187 -13.41 20.04 4.16
N SER A 188 -13.66 18.85 3.62
CA SER A 188 -13.99 18.69 2.20
C SER A 188 -15.28 19.44 1.85
N ASN A 189 -16.31 19.31 2.69
CA ASN A 189 -17.58 20.04 2.54
C ASN A 189 -17.39 21.55 2.63
N PHE A 190 -16.59 22.04 3.58
CA PHE A 190 -16.26 23.45 3.74
C PHE A 190 -15.58 24.03 2.49
N MET A 191 -14.67 23.26 1.87
CA MET A 191 -13.97 23.64 0.64
C MET A 191 -14.82 23.49 -0.63
N GLY A 192 -16.09 23.07 -0.51
CA GLY A 192 -16.96 22.80 -1.66
C GLY A 192 -16.54 21.57 -2.47
N ILE A 193 -15.68 20.71 -1.92
CA ILE A 193 -15.24 19.47 -2.55
C ILE A 193 -16.24 18.39 -2.18
N THR A 194 -17.09 18.02 -3.14
CA THR A 194 -17.97 16.87 -2.96
C THR A 194 -17.13 15.60 -2.99
N ALA A 195 -17.15 14.83 -1.89
CA ALA A 195 -16.47 13.56 -1.86
C ALA A 195 -17.02 12.66 -2.99
N PRO A 196 -16.16 12.04 -3.81
CA PRO A 196 -16.63 11.10 -4.81
C PRO A 196 -17.43 9.99 -4.12
N ARG A 197 -18.54 9.58 -4.73
CA ARG A 197 -19.29 8.40 -4.29
C ARG A 197 -18.45 7.16 -4.62
N LEU A 198 -17.54 6.82 -3.72
CA LEU A 198 -16.73 5.61 -3.80
C LEU A 198 -17.44 4.50 -3.04
N ASP A 199 -17.52 3.32 -3.65
CA ASP A 199 -18.07 2.12 -3.03
C ASP A 199 -17.38 1.82 -1.70
N LEU A 200 -16.08 2.12 -1.59
CA LEU A 200 -15.31 2.01 -0.36
C LEU A 200 -15.97 2.73 0.84
N TYR A 201 -16.51 3.93 0.63
CA TYR A 201 -17.15 4.71 1.69
C TYR A 201 -18.51 4.13 2.08
N ALA A 202 -19.27 3.66 1.10
CA ALA A 202 -20.54 3.00 1.34
C ALA A 202 -20.34 1.68 2.09
N THR A 203 -19.36 0.87 1.68
CA THR A 203 -18.97 -0.37 2.34
C THR A 203 -18.52 -0.13 3.77
N GLN A 204 -17.67 0.87 4.00
CA GLN A 204 -17.24 1.22 5.36
C GLN A 204 -18.41 1.67 6.25
N ALA A 205 -19.29 2.54 5.75
CA ALA A 205 -20.45 2.99 6.51
C ALA A 205 -21.43 1.84 6.81
N ALA A 206 -21.67 0.96 5.83
CA ALA A 206 -22.51 -0.22 6.00
C ALA A 206 -21.92 -1.20 7.02
N ALA A 207 -20.61 -1.48 6.94
CA ALA A 207 -19.91 -2.37 7.85
C ALA A 207 -20.05 -1.89 9.31
N ILE A 208 -19.80 -0.60 9.58
CA ILE A 208 -20.00 -0.05 10.93
C ILE A 208 -21.46 -0.15 11.37
N LYS A 209 -22.40 0.27 10.51
CA LYS A 209 -23.82 0.34 10.86
C LYS A 209 -24.40 -1.03 11.23
N TYR A 210 -23.99 -2.08 10.52
CA TYR A 210 -24.59 -3.41 10.64
C TYR A 210 -23.72 -4.41 11.43
N TYR A 211 -22.55 -4.00 11.93
CA TYR A 211 -21.63 -4.90 12.64
C TYR A 211 -22.28 -5.58 13.85
N ALA A 212 -22.85 -4.81 14.77
CA ALA A 212 -23.46 -5.34 15.99
C ALA A 212 -24.65 -6.27 15.71
N SER A 213 -25.52 -5.90 14.77
CA SER A 213 -26.64 -6.74 14.35
C SER A 213 -26.16 -8.03 13.69
N GLY A 214 -25.14 -7.93 12.84
CA GLY A 214 -24.54 -9.08 12.17
C GLY A 214 -23.90 -10.05 13.16
N LEU A 215 -23.14 -9.56 14.14
CA LEU A 215 -22.58 -10.40 15.20
C LEU A 215 -23.68 -11.17 15.94
N ASN A 216 -24.77 -10.50 16.30
CA ASN A 216 -25.88 -11.15 17.01
C ASN A 216 -26.57 -12.22 16.14
N GLU A 217 -26.86 -11.89 14.88
CA GLU A 217 -27.54 -12.78 13.93
C GLU A 217 -26.69 -14.02 13.59
N PHE A 218 -25.39 -13.82 13.34
CA PHE A 218 -24.48 -14.87 12.88
C PHE A 218 -23.66 -15.52 14.00
N SER A 219 -23.80 -15.07 15.26
CA SER A 219 -23.10 -15.64 16.43
C SER A 219 -23.15 -17.16 16.50
N ARG A 220 -24.32 -17.74 16.22
CA ARG A 220 -24.50 -19.20 16.21
C ARG A 220 -23.66 -19.90 15.15
N ILE A 221 -23.49 -19.29 13.98
CA ILE A 221 -22.68 -19.85 12.89
C ILE A 221 -21.21 -19.80 13.28
N PHE A 222 -20.74 -18.68 13.83
CA PHE A 222 -19.36 -18.53 14.29
C PHE A 222 -19.02 -19.54 15.39
N ASN A 223 -19.88 -19.68 16.40
CA ASN A 223 -19.71 -20.68 17.47
C ASN A 223 -19.65 -22.11 16.91
N HIS A 224 -20.50 -22.43 15.93
CA HIS A 224 -20.49 -23.76 15.30
C HIS A 224 -19.19 -24.03 14.52
N LEU A 225 -18.66 -23.03 13.82
CA LEU A 225 -17.38 -23.14 13.10
C LEU A 225 -16.19 -23.31 14.05
N GLU A 226 -16.22 -22.62 15.20
CA GLU A 226 -15.20 -22.76 16.25
C GLU A 226 -15.25 -24.14 16.92
N GLU A 227 -16.46 -24.60 17.30
CA GLU A 227 -16.68 -25.92 17.93
C GLU A 227 -16.33 -27.07 16.98
N GLY A 228 -16.64 -26.93 15.68
CA GLY A 228 -16.33 -27.90 14.64
C GLY A 228 -14.84 -28.03 14.32
N GLY A 229 -13.97 -27.24 14.95
CA GLY A 229 -12.53 -27.26 14.71
C GLY A 229 -12.11 -26.71 13.35
N ALA A 230 -13.03 -26.10 12.60
CA ALA A 230 -12.72 -25.48 11.31
C ALA A 230 -11.72 -24.33 11.48
N THR A 231 -11.72 -23.66 12.64
CA THR A 231 -10.74 -22.62 13.00
C THR A 231 -9.40 -23.16 13.50
N LYS A 232 -9.30 -24.43 13.89
CA LYS A 232 -8.03 -25.04 14.39
C LYS A 232 -7.02 -25.31 13.28
N ASN A 233 -7.48 -25.34 12.03
CA ASN A 233 -6.63 -25.53 10.85
C ASN A 233 -6.38 -24.24 10.07
N ILE A 234 -6.95 -23.10 10.49
CA ILE A 234 -6.55 -21.81 9.91
C ILE A 234 -5.21 -21.47 10.57
N PRO A 235 -4.09 -21.42 9.82
CA PRO A 235 -2.81 -21.06 10.39
C PRO A 235 -2.97 -19.73 11.11
N SER A 236 -2.57 -19.66 12.39
CA SER A 236 -2.50 -18.38 13.07
C SER A 236 -1.50 -17.55 12.29
N VAL A 237 -1.99 -16.56 11.55
CA VAL A 237 -1.18 -15.75 10.67
C VAL A 237 -0.12 -15.04 11.51
N ASN A 238 1.13 -15.48 11.40
CA ASN A 238 2.24 -14.87 12.14
C ASN A 238 2.68 -13.60 11.40
N CYS A 239 2.17 -12.44 11.83
CA CYS A 239 2.46 -11.16 11.17
C CYS A 239 3.97 -10.86 11.02
N ALA A 240 4.82 -11.39 11.91
CA ALA A 240 6.26 -11.15 11.83
C ALA A 240 6.91 -11.86 10.62
N THR A 241 6.50 -13.09 10.30
CA THR A 241 7.02 -13.84 9.15
C THR A 241 6.50 -13.31 7.83
N LEU A 242 5.23 -12.86 7.80
CA LEU A 242 4.60 -12.31 6.60
C LEU A 242 5.28 -11.06 6.06
N ASP A 243 5.76 -10.19 6.95
CA ASP A 243 6.41 -8.96 6.55
C ASP A 243 7.80 -9.19 5.95
N ASP A 244 8.52 -10.20 6.45
CA ASP A 244 9.81 -10.61 5.89
C ASP A 244 9.62 -11.27 4.51
N ASP A 245 8.56 -12.06 4.34
CA ASP A 245 8.17 -12.64 3.06
C ASP A 245 7.76 -11.57 2.04
N LEU A 246 6.99 -10.57 2.46
CA LEU A 246 6.61 -9.43 1.61
C LEU A 246 7.85 -8.60 1.24
N ALA A 247 8.78 -8.38 2.16
CA ALA A 247 10.03 -7.68 1.88
C ALA A 247 10.89 -8.45 0.87
N ALA A 248 11.05 -9.77 1.04
CA ALA A 248 11.77 -10.63 0.10
C ALA A 248 11.10 -10.67 -1.28
N TRP A 249 9.76 -10.75 -1.31
CA TRP A 249 8.98 -10.68 -2.55
C TRP A 249 9.17 -9.33 -3.26
N LEU A 250 9.22 -8.22 -2.51
CA LEU A 250 9.48 -6.87 -3.06
C LEU A 250 10.91 -6.71 -3.61
N GLU A 251 11.88 -7.46 -3.09
CA GLU A 251 13.29 -7.42 -3.52
C GLU A 251 13.55 -8.27 -4.76
N ASN A 252 12.92 -9.45 -4.86
CA ASN A 252 13.17 -10.40 -5.95
C ASN A 252 12.64 -9.94 -7.32
N VAL A 253 11.61 -9.09 -7.35
CA VAL A 253 11.05 -8.64 -8.63
C VAL A 253 11.79 -7.41 -9.14
N HIS A 254 12.67 -7.64 -10.13
CA HIS A 254 13.41 -6.58 -10.81
C HIS A 254 12.45 -5.70 -11.63
N ILE A 255 12.61 -4.37 -11.55
CA ILE A 255 11.91 -3.43 -12.45
C ILE A 255 12.70 -3.42 -13.77
N GLU A 256 12.71 -4.55 -14.49
CA GLU A 256 13.31 -4.64 -15.82
C GLU A 256 12.28 -4.37 -16.92
N GLY A 257 12.76 -3.73 -18.00
CA GLY A 257 11.93 -3.04 -18.98
C GLY A 257 11.27 -3.99 -19.98
N GLY A 258 9.96 -4.16 -19.87
CA GLY A 258 9.13 -4.72 -20.94
C GLY A 258 8.80 -3.65 -21.97
N GLY A 259 9.59 -3.60 -23.04
CA GLY A 259 9.17 -3.04 -24.32
C GLY A 259 8.44 -4.10 -25.15
N SER A 260 7.44 -3.65 -25.89
CA SER A 260 6.79 -4.29 -27.05
C SER A 260 5.58 -5.22 -26.83
N GLN A 261 4.45 -4.71 -27.33
CA GLN A 261 3.40 -5.32 -28.16
C GLN A 261 3.26 -6.85 -28.24
N ALA A 262 2.00 -7.26 -28.08
CA ALA A 262 1.27 -8.30 -28.80
C ALA A 262 2.10 -9.36 -29.57
N ASP A 263 2.02 -10.60 -29.11
CA ASP A 263 1.59 -11.69 -29.99
C ASP A 263 1.02 -12.87 -29.19
N HIS A 264 -0.16 -13.32 -29.63
CA HIS A 264 -0.82 -14.51 -29.15
C HIS A 264 -0.09 -15.76 -29.65
N HIS A 265 0.69 -16.41 -28.79
CA HIS A 265 1.06 -17.81 -29.02
C HIS A 265 0.91 -18.62 -27.73
N HIS A 266 -0.11 -19.47 -27.75
CA HIS A 266 -0.30 -20.56 -26.81
C HIS A 266 0.85 -21.56 -26.94
N HIS A 267 1.74 -21.60 -25.95
CA HIS A 267 2.59 -22.75 -25.71
C HIS A 267 2.29 -23.33 -24.34
N HIS A 268 1.57 -24.45 -24.36
CA HIS A 268 1.51 -25.41 -23.26
C HIS A 268 2.87 -26.09 -23.10
N GLY A 269 3.33 -26.20 -21.85
CA GLY A 269 4.36 -27.17 -21.45
C GLY A 269 5.62 -26.53 -20.88
N GLY A 270 5.70 -26.49 -19.55
CA GLY A 270 6.92 -26.10 -18.85
C GLY A 270 6.69 -25.93 -17.36
N ASN A 271 6.74 -27.03 -16.63
CA ASN A 271 6.81 -27.07 -15.16
C ASN A 271 7.95 -26.17 -14.69
N GLY A 272 7.62 -25.09 -14.01
CA GLY A 272 8.56 -24.11 -13.48
C GLY A 272 8.01 -23.50 -12.21
N ASP A 273 7.87 -24.34 -11.18
CA ASP A 273 7.69 -23.91 -9.79
C ASP A 273 8.83 -22.96 -9.42
N LEU A 274 8.55 -21.66 -9.50
CA LEU A 274 9.37 -20.58 -8.95
C LEU A 274 8.79 -20.07 -7.62
N HIS A 275 8.15 -20.95 -6.86
CA HIS A 275 7.94 -20.71 -5.43
C HIS A 275 9.25 -21.04 -4.72
N SER A 276 10.08 -20.02 -4.51
CA SER A 276 11.21 -20.11 -3.58
C SER A 276 10.65 -20.42 -2.19
N LYS A 277 10.76 -21.68 -1.76
CA LYS A 277 10.62 -22.06 -0.35
C LYS A 277 11.73 -21.34 0.43
N VAL A 278 11.39 -20.20 1.02
CA VAL A 278 12.27 -19.48 1.95
C VAL A 278 12.28 -20.29 3.26
N ASN A 279 13.48 -20.66 3.68
CA ASN A 279 13.72 -21.40 4.92
C ASN A 279 13.79 -20.38 6.09
N ILE A 280 12.89 -20.53 7.06
CA ILE A 280 12.52 -19.56 8.12
C ILE A 280 13.33 -19.72 9.43
N ASP A 281 14.39 -20.53 9.46
CA ASP A 281 15.16 -20.70 10.69
C ASP A 281 16.20 -19.57 10.88
N ASN A 282 15.80 -18.57 11.69
CA ASN A 282 16.58 -17.50 12.33
C ASN A 282 16.80 -16.19 11.56
N VAL A 283 15.85 -15.25 11.62
CA VAL A 283 16.18 -13.86 12.04
C VAL A 283 14.94 -13.16 12.62
N ALA A 284 14.90 -12.88 13.92
CA ALA A 284 14.01 -11.85 14.45
C ALA A 284 14.68 -10.48 14.22
N LEU A 285 14.28 -9.74 13.18
CA LEU A 285 14.80 -8.39 12.93
C LEU A 285 14.09 -7.38 13.83
N TYR A 286 14.86 -6.71 14.70
CA TYR A 286 14.37 -5.59 15.49
C TYR A 286 13.93 -4.43 14.58
N ARG A 287 12.73 -3.90 14.81
CA ARG A 287 12.17 -2.78 14.07
C ARG A 287 12.40 -1.45 14.78
N CYS A 288 12.58 -0.40 13.98
CA CYS A 288 12.58 0.96 14.50
C CYS A 288 11.19 1.34 15.00
N SER A 289 11.05 1.75 16.26
CA SER A 289 9.77 2.20 16.84
C SER A 289 9.19 3.45 16.18
N TRP A 290 10.00 4.19 15.41
CA TRP A 290 9.61 5.43 14.75
C TRP A 290 9.17 5.23 13.29
N CYS A 291 9.85 4.39 12.51
CA CYS A 291 9.56 4.22 11.08
C CYS A 291 9.16 2.80 10.68
N GLY A 292 9.11 1.85 11.62
CA GLY A 292 8.70 0.46 11.37
C GLY A 292 9.68 -0.38 10.56
N ASN A 293 10.71 0.22 9.95
CA ASN A 293 11.67 -0.52 9.11
C ASN A 293 12.48 -1.53 9.93
N PRO A 294 12.67 -2.76 9.41
CA PRO A 294 13.58 -3.74 10.00
C PRO A 294 15.02 -3.22 9.90
N SER A 295 15.75 -3.24 11.02
CA SER A 295 17.14 -2.78 11.10
C SER A 295 18.00 -3.82 11.81
N ALA A 296 19.04 -4.29 11.12
CA ALA A 296 20.03 -5.22 11.69
C ALA A 296 20.92 -4.59 12.79
N VAL A 297 20.81 -3.28 13.05
CA VAL A 297 21.72 -2.52 13.93
C VAL A 297 21.22 -2.45 15.39
N LEU A 298 19.97 -2.80 15.67
CA LEU A 298 19.44 -2.73 17.03
C LEU A 298 19.78 -3.99 17.85
N ARG A 299 21.06 -4.19 18.19
CA ARG A 299 21.41 -5.03 19.35
C ARG A 299 21.13 -4.23 20.61
N LYS A 300 20.28 -4.76 21.50
CA LYS A 300 20.07 -4.27 22.87
C LYS A 300 21.43 -3.97 23.52
N LEU A 301 21.70 -2.70 23.82
CA LEU A 301 22.63 -2.36 24.90
C LEU A 301 21.91 -2.72 26.21
N THR A 302 22.20 -3.90 26.75
CA THR A 302 21.86 -4.21 28.14
C THR A 302 22.70 -3.30 29.03
N THR A 303 22.03 -2.37 29.69
CA THR A 303 22.53 -1.58 30.81
C THR A 303 23.19 -2.51 31.83
N ILE A 304 24.49 -2.35 32.04
CA ILE A 304 25.19 -2.87 33.21
C ILE A 304 24.98 -1.81 34.31
N ILE A 305 24.26 -2.17 35.37
CA ILE A 305 24.37 -1.54 36.69
C ILE A 305 25.26 -2.46 37.52
#